data_AF-A0A6N4XZI7-F1
#
_entry.id   AF-A0A6N4XZI7-F1
#
_cell.length_a   1.000
_cell.length_b   1.000
_cell.length_c   1.000
_cell.angle_alpha   90.00
_cell.angle_beta   90.00
_cell.angle_gamma   90.00
#
_symmetry.space_group_name_H-M   'P 1'
#
loop_
_entity.id
_entity.type
_entity.pdbx_description
1 polymer ?
#
loop_
_entity_poly.entity_id
_entity_poly.type
_entity_poly.pdbx_seq_one_letter_code
_entity_poly.pdbx_strand_id
1 'polypeptide(L)'
;MANCSIWVEGISDRIYIRAFLKSYCESIKKEYLKEDIDFAFFEYAGTNLDHYLFDNNIDYEKQQDILKNIKAMSLSNRIFLLADSDNTQSTTKKGIRLANLEKARTNNFIPKIIRSHREIENFLPNEVWEDILIDLCNKSLTSKPEKRENINEKIKEALKETNSKNFSKKYIGEFLNEIRNKVGKVSGKYAINESEYETKANNTFGTIKNKRMLSEIVAKKNFLEKY
;
A
#
# COMPACT_ATOMS: atom_id res chain seq x y z
N MET A 1 -8.28 -25.86 6.98
CA MET A 1 -8.78 -24.47 7.05
C MET A 1 -7.88 -23.71 7.99
N ALA A 2 -7.28 -22.61 7.52
CA ALA A 2 -6.50 -21.75 8.39
C ALA A 2 -7.42 -21.10 9.45
N ASN A 3 -7.02 -21.21 10.71
CA ASN A 3 -7.66 -20.60 11.88
C ASN A 3 -7.08 -19.22 12.22
N CYS A 4 -6.32 -18.65 11.28
CA CYS A 4 -5.80 -17.29 11.28
C CYS A 4 -6.21 -16.59 9.99
N SER A 5 -6.63 -15.33 10.08
CA SER A 5 -6.98 -14.51 8.93
C SER A 5 -6.37 -13.12 9.01
N ILE A 6 -5.93 -12.62 7.86
CA ILE A 6 -5.38 -11.28 7.70
C ILE A 6 -6.38 -10.46 6.89
N TRP A 7 -6.95 -9.45 7.50
CA TRP A 7 -7.97 -8.61 6.88
C TRP A 7 -7.33 -7.34 6.34
N VAL A 8 -7.54 -7.05 5.07
CA VAL A 8 -6.93 -5.92 4.35
C VAL A 8 -8.00 -5.18 3.53
N GLU A 9 -7.73 -3.93 3.16
CA GLU A 9 -8.72 -3.11 2.45
C GLU A 9 -9.07 -3.72 1.10
N GLY A 10 -8.06 -4.01 0.26
CA GLY A 10 -8.32 -4.61 -1.04
C GLY A 10 -7.18 -5.44 -1.61
N ILE A 11 -7.37 -5.88 -2.85
CA ILE A 11 -6.47 -6.78 -3.57
C ILE A 11 -5.02 -6.26 -3.67
N SER A 12 -4.83 -4.95 -3.86
CA SER A 12 -3.49 -4.37 -3.95
C SER A 12 -2.73 -4.52 -2.63
N ASP A 13 -3.41 -4.29 -1.50
CA ASP A 13 -2.81 -4.39 -0.17
C ASP A 13 -2.46 -5.84 0.15
N ARG A 14 -3.35 -6.78 -0.19
CA ARG A 14 -3.07 -8.22 -0.08
C ARG A 14 -1.77 -8.58 -0.80
N ILE A 15 -1.57 -8.09 -2.02
CA ILE A 15 -0.36 -8.37 -2.82
C ILE A 15 0.89 -7.80 -2.14
N TYR A 16 0.84 -6.56 -1.63
CA TYR A 16 1.95 -5.96 -0.89
C TYR A 16 2.25 -6.68 0.43
N ILE A 17 1.24 -6.91 1.26
CA ILE A 17 1.41 -7.59 2.56
C ILE A 17 1.93 -9.01 2.35
N ARG A 18 1.50 -9.71 1.30
CA ARG A 18 2.05 -11.02 0.92
C ARG A 18 3.55 -10.94 0.61
N ALA A 19 3.96 -9.95 -0.18
CA ALA A 19 5.38 -9.72 -0.48
C ALA A 19 6.17 -9.36 0.80
N PHE A 20 5.65 -8.47 1.64
CA PHE A 20 6.30 -8.06 2.89
C PHE A 20 6.43 -9.22 3.88
N LEU A 21 5.40 -10.06 4.01
CA LEU A 21 5.43 -11.24 4.87
C LEU A 21 6.50 -12.23 4.40
N LYS A 22 6.61 -12.44 3.09
CA LYS A 22 7.66 -13.28 2.51
C LYS A 22 9.05 -12.73 2.82
N SER A 23 9.29 -11.46 2.52
CA SER A 23 10.57 -10.79 2.84
C SER A 23 10.88 -10.81 4.34
N TYR A 24 9.87 -10.64 5.20
CA TYR A 24 10.03 -10.71 6.64
C TYR A 24 10.44 -12.11 7.10
N CYS A 25 9.73 -13.18 6.68
CA CYS A 25 10.09 -14.56 7.00
C CYS A 25 11.54 -14.89 6.61
N GLU A 26 11.94 -14.50 5.40
CA GLU A 26 13.30 -14.71 4.91
C GLU A 26 14.35 -13.95 5.73
N SER A 27 14.07 -12.68 6.08
CA SER A 27 14.97 -11.86 6.91
C SER A 27 15.26 -12.47 8.29
N ILE A 28 14.30 -13.22 8.85
CA ILE A 28 14.43 -13.92 10.12
C ILE A 28 14.71 -15.42 9.96
N LYS A 29 15.02 -15.87 8.73
CA LYS A 29 15.32 -17.27 8.37
C LYS A 29 14.24 -18.27 8.81
N LYS A 30 12.97 -17.89 8.66
CA LYS A 30 11.81 -18.77 8.89
C LYS A 30 11.15 -19.17 7.57
N GLU A 31 10.52 -20.34 7.57
CA GLU A 31 9.70 -20.76 6.43
C GLU A 31 8.56 -19.76 6.21
N TYR A 32 8.28 -19.50 4.93
CA TYR A 32 7.14 -18.69 4.55
C TYR A 32 5.84 -19.41 4.90
N LEU A 33 4.97 -18.72 5.64
CA LEU A 33 3.62 -19.21 5.95
C LEU A 33 2.80 -19.27 4.66
N LYS A 34 2.11 -20.39 4.42
CA LYS A 34 1.34 -20.63 3.21
C LYS A 34 -0.08 -20.11 3.37
N GLU A 35 -0.46 -19.21 2.46
CA GLU A 35 -1.85 -18.79 2.30
C GLU A 35 -2.76 -20.02 2.06
N ASP A 36 -3.98 -19.99 2.59
CA ASP A 36 -5.00 -21.06 2.60
C ASP A 36 -4.66 -22.31 3.44
N ILE A 37 -3.46 -22.36 4.03
CA ILE A 37 -3.01 -23.42 4.94
C ILE A 37 -2.80 -22.84 6.34
N ASP A 38 -1.87 -21.89 6.49
CA ASP A 38 -1.45 -21.30 7.76
C ASP A 38 -2.24 -20.03 8.10
N PHE A 39 -2.63 -19.25 7.08
CA PHE A 39 -3.49 -18.08 7.21
C PHE A 39 -4.32 -17.88 5.93
N ALA A 40 -5.41 -17.12 5.99
CA ALA A 40 -6.18 -16.70 4.83
C ALA A 40 -6.33 -15.17 4.78
N PHE A 41 -6.24 -14.56 3.60
CA PHE A 41 -6.57 -13.15 3.44
C PHE A 41 -8.08 -12.96 3.28
N PHE A 42 -8.60 -11.89 3.90
CA PHE A 42 -9.96 -11.39 3.66
C PHE A 42 -9.89 -9.93 3.24
N GLU A 43 -10.40 -9.62 2.07
CA GLU A 43 -10.51 -8.26 1.56
C GLU A 43 -11.84 -7.68 2.05
N TYR A 44 -11.79 -6.59 2.82
CA TYR A 44 -13.00 -6.02 3.41
C TYR A 44 -13.61 -4.88 2.61
N ALA A 45 -12.98 -4.36 1.56
CA ALA A 45 -13.58 -3.36 0.68
C ALA A 45 -14.92 -3.87 0.10
N GLY A 46 -15.93 -3.00 0.09
CA GLY A 46 -17.28 -3.36 -0.34
C GLY A 46 -18.06 -4.24 0.66
N THR A 47 -17.53 -4.50 1.86
CA THR A 47 -18.25 -5.19 2.94
C THR A 47 -18.83 -4.20 3.96
N ASN A 48 -19.63 -4.69 4.92
CA ASN A 48 -20.09 -3.86 6.04
C ASN A 48 -18.94 -3.26 6.86
N LEU A 49 -17.76 -3.90 6.91
CA LEU A 49 -16.59 -3.33 7.58
C LEU A 49 -16.02 -2.13 6.80
N ASP A 50 -16.12 -2.12 5.47
CA ASP A 50 -15.79 -0.94 4.65
C ASP A 50 -16.72 0.22 4.99
N HIS A 51 -18.04 -0.04 5.03
CA HIS A 51 -19.02 0.95 5.45
C HIS A 51 -18.76 1.46 6.87
N TYR A 52 -18.37 0.59 7.81
CA TYR A 52 -17.96 1.00 9.16
C TYR A 52 -16.76 1.95 9.14
N LEU A 53 -15.74 1.66 8.33
CA LEU A 53 -14.51 2.43 8.30
C LEU A 53 -14.69 3.77 7.57
N PHE A 54 -15.44 3.78 6.47
CA PHE A 54 -15.44 4.89 5.50
C PHE A 54 -16.78 5.63 5.35
N ASP A 55 -17.92 5.10 5.81
CA ASP A 55 -19.21 5.80 5.75
C ASP A 55 -19.38 6.78 6.93
N ASN A 56 -19.59 8.06 6.61
CA ASN A 56 -19.81 9.12 7.61
C ASN A 56 -21.25 9.21 8.13
N ASN A 57 -22.16 8.44 7.53
CA ASN A 57 -23.60 8.42 7.84
C ASN A 57 -24.03 7.14 8.57
N ILE A 58 -23.10 6.24 8.89
CA ILE A 58 -23.44 5.03 9.65
C ILE A 58 -23.82 5.38 11.09
N ASP A 59 -25.03 5.01 11.48
CA ASP A 59 -25.55 5.22 12.83
C ASP A 59 -24.78 4.41 13.89
N TYR A 60 -24.94 4.81 15.16
CA TYR A 60 -24.21 4.20 16.27
C TYR A 60 -24.58 2.74 16.49
N GLU A 61 -25.84 2.34 16.25
CA GLU A 61 -26.31 0.97 16.44
C GLU A 61 -25.64 0.02 15.44
N LYS A 62 -25.62 0.38 14.15
CA LYS A 62 -24.92 -0.39 13.11
C LYS A 62 -23.43 -0.50 13.40
N GLN A 63 -22.81 0.56 13.91
CA GLN A 63 -21.41 0.51 14.32
C GLN A 63 -21.18 -0.54 15.41
N GLN A 64 -22.05 -0.59 16.42
CA GLN A 64 -21.96 -1.59 17.48
C GLN A 64 -22.19 -3.01 16.96
N ASP A 65 -23.15 -3.20 16.06
CA ASP A 65 -23.45 -4.52 15.51
C ASP A 65 -22.31 -5.06 14.64
N ILE A 66 -21.64 -4.21 13.86
CA ILE A 66 -20.45 -4.62 13.11
C ILE A 66 -19.33 -5.05 14.06
N LEU A 67 -19.07 -4.30 15.13
CA LEU A 67 -18.07 -4.68 16.14
C LEU A 67 -18.45 -5.98 16.86
N LYS A 68 -19.73 -6.19 17.19
CA LYS A 68 -20.21 -7.46 17.78
C LYS A 68 -19.99 -8.62 16.81
N ASN A 69 -20.29 -8.45 15.53
CA ASN A 69 -20.08 -9.48 14.51
C ASN A 69 -18.61 -9.85 14.37
N ILE A 70 -17.70 -8.87 14.36
CA ILE A 70 -16.25 -9.11 14.35
C ILE A 70 -15.81 -9.90 15.57
N LYS A 71 -16.28 -9.51 16.77
CA LYS A 71 -15.98 -10.24 18.01
C LYS A 71 -16.51 -11.67 17.97
N ALA A 72 -17.72 -11.89 17.48
CA ALA A 72 -18.29 -13.21 17.31
C ALA A 72 -17.46 -14.07 16.35
N MET A 73 -17.05 -13.54 15.20
CA MET A 73 -16.15 -14.24 14.26
C MET A 73 -14.80 -14.55 14.89
N SER A 74 -14.29 -13.68 15.77
CA SER A 74 -13.02 -13.90 16.48
C SER A 74 -13.08 -15.03 17.52
N LEU A 75 -14.26 -15.57 17.84
CA LEU A 75 -14.38 -16.72 18.76
C LEU A 75 -13.81 -18.00 18.15
N SER A 76 -13.95 -18.17 16.83
CA SER A 76 -13.48 -19.35 16.09
C SER A 76 -12.28 -19.07 15.17
N ASN A 77 -11.81 -17.83 15.09
CA ASN A 77 -10.74 -17.40 14.18
C ASN A 77 -9.84 -16.34 14.83
N ARG A 78 -8.54 -16.37 14.54
CA ARG A 78 -7.61 -15.29 14.91
C ARG A 78 -7.54 -14.27 13.78
N ILE A 79 -8.12 -13.10 13.99
CA ILE A 79 -8.23 -12.03 13.00
C ILE A 79 -7.15 -10.99 13.26
N PHE A 80 -6.30 -10.74 12.28
CA PHE A 80 -5.38 -9.62 12.23
C PHE A 80 -5.86 -8.62 11.16
N LEU A 81 -6.36 -7.46 11.57
CA LEU A 81 -6.92 -6.46 10.67
C LEU A 81 -5.92 -5.33 10.45
N LEU A 82 -5.63 -5.01 9.21
CA LEU A 82 -4.85 -3.86 8.79
C LEU A 82 -5.77 -2.83 8.17
N ALA A 83 -5.63 -1.57 8.58
CA ALA A 83 -6.35 -0.47 7.97
C ALA A 83 -5.48 0.80 7.98
N ASP A 84 -5.49 1.54 6.88
CA ASP A 84 -4.78 2.80 6.79
C ASP A 84 -5.56 3.90 7.50
N SER A 85 -4.83 4.78 8.19
CA SER A 85 -5.48 5.88 8.91
C SER A 85 -5.86 7.04 7.99
N ASP A 86 -5.43 7.06 6.72
CA ASP A 86 -5.52 8.21 5.79
C ASP A 86 -5.03 9.55 6.37
N ASN A 87 -4.09 9.50 7.33
CA ASN A 87 -3.73 10.65 8.17
C ASN A 87 -4.93 11.38 8.81
N THR A 88 -6.02 10.68 9.05
CA THR A 88 -7.24 11.24 9.62
C THR A 88 -6.99 11.70 11.06
N GLN A 89 -7.44 12.92 11.40
CA GLN A 89 -7.38 13.42 12.78
C GLN A 89 -8.32 12.61 13.70
N SER A 90 -7.88 12.39 14.94
CA SER A 90 -8.60 11.59 15.95
C SER A 90 -9.98 12.14 16.31
N THR A 91 -10.20 13.45 16.14
CA THR A 91 -11.46 14.16 16.46
C THR A 91 -12.53 14.01 15.39
N THR A 92 -12.15 13.58 14.17
CA THR A 92 -13.13 13.36 13.10
C THR A 92 -13.96 12.11 13.36
N LYS A 93 -15.13 12.01 12.72
CA LYS A 93 -15.96 10.79 12.77
C LYS A 93 -15.15 9.53 12.43
N LYS A 94 -14.36 9.57 11.35
CA LYS A 94 -13.47 8.46 10.95
C LYS A 94 -12.41 8.17 12.01
N GLY A 95 -11.76 9.20 12.58
CA GLY A 95 -10.79 9.04 13.65
C GLY A 95 -11.35 8.34 14.89
N ILE A 96 -12.58 8.70 15.29
CA ILE A 96 -13.30 8.06 16.40
C ILE A 96 -13.60 6.59 16.07
N ARG A 97 -14.04 6.28 14.85
CA ARG A 97 -14.32 4.90 14.41
C ARG A 97 -13.05 4.04 14.42
N LEU A 98 -11.93 4.56 13.93
CA LEU A 98 -10.63 3.87 13.99
C LEU A 98 -10.21 3.59 15.44
N ALA A 99 -10.40 4.56 16.34
CA ALA A 99 -10.13 4.37 17.77
C ALA A 99 -11.07 3.33 18.41
N ASN A 100 -12.35 3.30 18.04
CA ASN A 100 -13.30 2.30 18.50
C ASN A 100 -12.94 0.89 18.02
N LEU A 101 -12.47 0.77 16.77
CA LEU A 101 -11.96 -0.49 16.25
C LEU A 101 -10.76 -0.99 17.06
N GLU A 102 -9.78 -0.11 17.33
CA GLU A 102 -8.63 -0.46 18.17
C GLU A 102 -9.02 -0.87 19.59
N LYS A 103 -10.01 -0.19 20.19
CA LYS A 103 -10.56 -0.55 21.50
C LYS A 103 -11.29 -1.89 21.49
N ALA A 104 -11.80 -2.33 20.34
CA ALA A 104 -12.49 -3.62 20.22
C ALA A 104 -11.54 -4.83 20.24
N ARG A 105 -10.22 -4.60 20.30
CA ARG A 105 -9.17 -5.62 20.40
C ARG A 105 -9.49 -6.69 21.45
N THR A 106 -9.20 -7.94 21.09
CA THR A 106 -9.26 -9.11 21.98
C THR A 106 -8.02 -9.98 21.77
N ASN A 107 -7.95 -11.15 22.43
CA ASN A 107 -6.88 -12.12 22.18
C ASN A 107 -6.90 -12.68 20.75
N ASN A 108 -8.09 -12.74 20.13
CA ASN A 108 -8.30 -13.29 18.80
C ASN A 108 -8.64 -12.22 17.75
N PHE A 109 -8.76 -10.95 18.13
CA PHE A 109 -8.96 -9.84 17.21
C PHE A 109 -7.92 -8.76 17.45
N ILE A 110 -7.00 -8.60 16.50
CA ILE A 110 -5.89 -7.67 16.56
C ILE A 110 -6.04 -6.66 15.41
N PRO A 111 -6.71 -5.53 15.65
CA PRO A 111 -6.72 -4.41 14.72
C PRO A 111 -5.41 -3.63 14.80
N LYS A 112 -4.88 -3.25 13.64
CA LYS A 112 -3.67 -2.45 13.47
C LYS A 112 -3.94 -1.33 12.49
N ILE A 113 -4.07 -0.12 13.04
CA ILE A 113 -4.24 1.09 12.24
C ILE A 113 -2.87 1.66 11.86
N ILE A 114 -2.58 1.71 10.57
CA ILE A 114 -1.33 2.24 10.04
C ILE A 114 -1.43 3.76 10.05
N ARG A 115 -0.67 4.37 10.96
CA ARG A 115 -0.56 5.83 11.07
C ARG A 115 0.77 6.34 10.59
N SER A 116 1.82 5.53 10.50
CA SER A 116 3.17 5.99 10.15
C SER A 116 3.31 6.35 8.67
N HIS A 117 2.49 5.75 7.83
CA HIS A 117 2.48 5.96 6.38
C HIS A 117 1.07 6.34 5.93
N ARG A 118 0.97 7.09 4.84
CA ARG A 118 -0.31 7.51 4.27
C ARG A 118 -0.95 6.39 3.47
N GLU A 119 -0.13 5.69 2.68
CA GLU A 119 -0.52 4.61 1.77
C GLU A 119 0.50 3.48 1.85
N ILE A 120 0.10 2.26 1.51
CA ILE A 120 0.98 1.09 1.57
C ILE A 120 2.21 1.22 0.65
N GLU A 121 2.09 1.93 -0.48
CA GLU A 121 3.19 2.21 -1.40
C GLU A 121 4.29 3.07 -0.76
N ASN A 122 3.97 3.86 0.27
CA ASN A 122 4.96 4.65 0.97
C ASN A 122 5.93 3.80 1.83
N PHE A 123 5.64 2.51 2.05
CA PHE A 123 6.58 1.59 2.69
C PHE A 123 7.71 1.14 1.76
N LEU A 124 7.57 1.34 0.44
CA LEU A 124 8.56 0.88 -0.52
C LEU A 124 9.85 1.73 -0.42
N PRO A 125 11.01 1.10 -0.18
CA PRO A 125 12.28 1.80 -0.10
C PRO A 125 12.79 2.16 -1.50
N ASN A 126 13.80 3.04 -1.58
CA ASN A 126 14.33 3.54 -2.84
C ASN A 126 14.83 2.42 -3.76
N GLU A 127 15.39 1.34 -3.21
CA GLU A 127 15.90 0.20 -3.97
C GLU A 127 14.77 -0.53 -4.72
N VAL A 128 13.59 -0.63 -4.10
CA VAL A 128 12.40 -1.17 -4.76
C VAL A 128 11.90 -0.21 -5.83
N TRP A 129 11.88 1.10 -5.54
CA TRP A 129 11.50 2.12 -6.53
C TRP A 129 12.42 2.14 -7.75
N GLU A 130 13.74 2.00 -7.56
CA GLU A 130 14.72 1.92 -8.64
C GLU A 130 14.36 0.83 -9.65
N ASP A 131 13.92 -0.33 -9.15
CA ASP A 131 13.59 -1.50 -9.96
C ASP A 131 12.24 -1.41 -10.68
N ILE A 132 11.30 -0.58 -10.21
CA ILE A 132 9.92 -0.52 -10.74
C ILE A 132 9.56 0.79 -11.45
N LEU A 133 10.27 1.89 -11.20
CA LEU A 133 9.97 3.19 -11.83
C LEU A 133 10.08 3.15 -13.36
N ILE A 134 10.93 2.27 -13.89
CA ILE A 134 11.04 2.05 -15.34
C ILE A 134 9.74 1.51 -15.95
N ASP A 135 8.93 0.78 -15.18
CA ASP A 135 7.66 0.23 -15.60
C ASP A 135 6.53 1.29 -15.60
N LEU A 136 6.76 2.44 -14.95
CA LEU A 136 5.91 3.64 -14.99
C LEU A 136 6.33 4.65 -16.08
N CYS A 137 7.40 4.34 -16.81
CA CYS A 137 7.90 5.20 -17.87
C CYS A 137 7.13 5.01 -19.18
N ASN A 138 7.23 6.03 -20.04
CA ASN A 138 6.63 5.97 -21.37
C ASN A 138 7.21 4.80 -22.19
N LYS A 139 6.35 3.86 -22.62
CA LYS A 139 6.74 2.67 -23.38
C LYS A 139 7.54 2.98 -24.65
N SER A 140 7.29 4.12 -25.29
CA SER A 140 8.04 4.55 -26.49
C SER A 140 9.48 5.00 -26.19
N LEU A 141 9.76 5.35 -24.93
CA LEU A 141 11.08 5.74 -24.45
C LEU A 141 11.86 4.54 -23.89
N THR A 142 11.19 3.47 -23.48
CA THR A 142 11.81 2.26 -22.89
C THR A 142 11.88 1.06 -23.83
N SER A 143 11.50 1.23 -25.11
CA SER A 143 11.39 0.13 -26.08
C SER A 143 12.73 -0.39 -26.61
N LYS A 144 13.77 0.46 -26.59
CA LYS A 144 15.13 0.08 -26.99
C LYS A 144 16.02 -0.10 -25.76
N PRO A 145 16.90 -1.12 -25.71
CA PRO A 145 17.79 -1.36 -24.56
C PRO A 145 18.61 -0.14 -24.14
N GLU A 146 19.28 0.53 -25.08
CA GLU A 146 20.10 1.72 -24.82
C GLU A 146 19.31 2.87 -24.19
N LYS A 147 18.07 3.10 -24.65
CA LYS A 147 17.20 4.14 -24.09
C LYS A 147 16.72 3.77 -22.69
N ARG A 148 16.41 2.48 -22.48
CA ARG A 148 16.01 1.96 -21.17
C ARG A 148 17.13 2.12 -20.16
N GLU A 149 18.36 1.82 -20.55
CA GLU A 149 19.56 1.98 -19.72
C GLU A 149 19.78 3.44 -19.33
N ASN A 150 19.73 4.36 -20.31
CA ASN A 150 19.84 5.79 -20.03
C ASN A 150 18.76 6.30 -19.05
N ILE A 151 17.52 5.82 -19.17
CA ILE A 151 16.44 6.20 -18.23
C ILE A 151 16.69 5.61 -16.85
N ASN A 152 17.16 4.37 -16.76
CA ASN A 152 17.51 3.74 -15.49
C ASN A 152 18.62 4.53 -14.77
N GLU A 153 19.66 4.97 -15.48
CA GLU A 153 20.71 5.81 -14.90
C GLU A 153 20.14 7.10 -14.31
N LYS A 154 19.28 7.80 -15.05
CA LYS A 154 18.61 9.01 -14.56
C LYS A 154 17.70 8.74 -13.36
N ILE A 155 17.00 7.61 -13.32
CA ILE A 155 16.21 7.18 -12.17
C ILE A 155 17.10 7.01 -10.94
N LYS A 156 18.25 6.33 -11.10
CA LYS A 156 19.22 6.13 -10.01
C LYS A 156 19.74 7.46 -9.48
N GLU A 157 20.10 8.39 -10.35
CA GLU A 157 20.53 9.74 -9.95
C GLU A 157 19.43 10.48 -9.19
N ALA A 158 18.19 10.46 -9.68
CA ALA A 158 17.06 11.07 -8.99
C ALA A 158 16.82 10.47 -7.59
N LEU A 159 16.94 9.15 -7.44
CA LEU A 159 16.74 8.46 -6.16
C LEU A 159 17.91 8.65 -5.17
N LYS A 160 19.11 9.04 -5.62
CA LYS A 160 20.19 9.47 -4.71
C LYS A 160 19.85 10.79 -4.02
N GLU A 161 19.13 11.66 -4.71
CA GLU A 161 18.76 12.99 -4.20
C GLU A 161 17.39 13.02 -3.53
N THR A 162 16.50 12.08 -3.84
CA THR A 162 15.14 12.01 -3.30
C THR A 162 14.93 10.71 -2.54
N ASN A 163 14.71 10.82 -1.23
CA ASN A 163 14.43 9.68 -0.35
C ASN A 163 12.90 9.44 -0.23
N SER A 164 12.42 8.25 -0.61
CA SER A 164 11.00 7.89 -0.54
C SER A 164 10.41 8.04 0.87
N LYS A 165 11.22 7.84 1.92
CA LYS A 165 10.77 7.96 3.33
C LYS A 165 10.31 9.38 3.69
N ASN A 166 10.83 10.40 3.01
CA ASN A 166 10.41 11.80 3.19
C ASN A 166 8.95 12.03 2.76
N PHE A 167 8.36 11.07 2.04
CA PHE A 167 6.98 11.11 1.57
C PHE A 167 6.06 10.16 2.34
N SER A 168 6.53 9.57 3.43
CA SER A 168 5.74 8.63 4.25
C SER A 168 4.34 9.15 4.60
N LYS A 169 4.19 10.45 4.87
CA LYS A 169 2.92 11.09 5.22
C LYS A 169 2.21 11.80 4.07
N LYS A 170 2.76 11.74 2.87
CA LYS A 170 2.27 12.42 1.67
C LYS A 170 1.61 11.41 0.74
N TYR A 171 0.78 11.88 -0.18
CA TYR A 171 0.30 11.00 -1.24
C TYR A 171 1.50 10.54 -2.06
N ILE A 172 1.51 9.26 -2.48
CA ILE A 172 2.64 8.71 -3.22
C ILE A 172 2.88 9.43 -4.56
N GLY A 173 1.84 10.04 -5.15
CA GLY A 173 1.98 10.86 -6.35
C GLY A 173 2.87 12.09 -6.17
N GLU A 174 3.03 12.63 -4.94
CA GLU A 174 3.99 13.71 -4.68
C GLU A 174 5.43 13.22 -4.91
N PHE A 175 5.75 12.02 -4.40
CA PHE A 175 7.05 11.38 -4.63
C PHE A 175 7.27 11.11 -6.11
N LEU A 176 6.30 10.51 -6.79
CA LEU A 176 6.41 10.19 -8.22
C LEU A 176 6.59 11.43 -9.08
N ASN A 177 5.91 12.53 -8.74
CA ASN A 177 6.07 13.79 -9.44
C ASN A 177 7.46 14.42 -9.21
N GLU A 178 8.01 14.34 -7.99
CA GLU A 178 9.38 14.81 -7.72
C GLU A 178 10.41 14.04 -8.55
N ILE A 179 10.32 12.70 -8.54
CA ILE A 179 11.18 11.85 -9.35
C ILE A 179 11.01 12.15 -10.84
N ARG A 180 9.77 12.30 -11.33
CA ARG A 180 9.49 12.66 -12.72
C ARG A 180 10.19 13.95 -13.14
N ASN A 181 10.19 14.97 -12.29
CA ASN A 181 10.82 16.25 -12.60
C ASN A 181 12.35 16.15 -12.59
N LYS A 182 12.93 15.37 -11.68
CA LYS A 182 14.38 15.11 -11.61
C LYS A 182 14.88 14.28 -12.79
N VAL A 183 14.19 13.20 -13.14
CA VAL A 183 14.51 12.37 -14.32
C VAL A 183 14.34 13.20 -15.61
N GLY A 184 13.33 14.06 -15.64
CA GLY A 184 13.11 15.04 -16.70
C GLY A 184 12.65 14.42 -18.02
N LYS A 185 12.95 15.12 -19.12
CA LYS A 185 12.52 14.74 -20.46
C LYS A 185 13.59 13.94 -21.21
N VAL A 186 13.15 12.96 -21.97
CA VAL A 186 13.95 12.21 -22.95
C VAL A 186 13.24 12.32 -24.30
N SER A 187 13.96 12.75 -25.34
CA SER A 187 13.37 13.01 -26.67
C SER A 187 12.12 13.91 -26.61
N GLY A 188 12.15 14.96 -25.78
CA GLY A 188 11.07 15.95 -25.66
C GLY A 188 9.86 15.52 -24.80
N LYS A 189 9.82 14.29 -24.29
CA LYS A 189 8.73 13.75 -23.45
C LYS A 189 9.24 13.42 -22.05
N TYR A 190 8.43 13.65 -21.02
CA TYR A 190 8.80 13.20 -19.66
C TYR A 190 8.95 11.68 -19.64
N ALA A 191 10.01 11.20 -19.00
CA ALA A 191 10.29 9.76 -18.93
C ALA A 191 9.19 9.03 -18.17
N ILE A 192 8.87 9.50 -16.96
CA ILE A 192 7.75 8.99 -16.14
C ILE A 192 6.44 9.64 -16.59
N ASN A 193 5.44 8.81 -16.85
CA ASN A 193 4.14 9.27 -17.30
C ASN A 193 3.37 9.91 -16.14
N GLU A 194 2.87 11.14 -16.34
CA GLU A 194 1.98 11.79 -15.36
C GLU A 194 0.63 11.07 -15.24
N SER A 195 0.26 10.29 -16.25
CA SER A 195 -0.98 9.50 -16.23
C SER A 195 -1.01 8.44 -15.14
N GLU A 196 0.14 8.00 -14.61
CA GLU A 196 0.24 6.91 -13.62
C GLU A 196 -0.29 7.29 -12.24
N TYR A 197 -0.34 8.59 -11.93
CA TYR A 197 -0.81 9.12 -10.65
C TYR A 197 -1.85 10.23 -10.85
N GLU A 198 -2.59 10.52 -9.80
CA GLU A 198 -3.60 11.56 -9.78
C GLU A 198 -2.95 12.95 -9.73
N THR A 199 -3.36 13.83 -10.66
CA THR A 199 -3.02 15.25 -10.64
C THR A 199 -4.31 16.03 -10.45
N LYS A 200 -4.35 16.90 -9.43
CA LYS A 200 -5.49 17.76 -9.10
C LYS A 200 -5.29 19.16 -9.68
N ALA A 201 -6.38 19.89 -9.88
CA ALA A 201 -6.40 21.20 -10.54
C ALA A 201 -5.51 22.29 -9.89
N ASN A 202 -5.12 22.10 -8.63
CA ASN A 202 -4.26 22.99 -7.85
C ASN A 202 -2.79 22.55 -7.83
N ASN A 203 -2.33 21.75 -8.81
CA ASN A 203 -0.99 21.15 -8.83
C ASN A 203 -0.65 20.32 -7.58
N THR A 204 -1.66 19.76 -6.92
CA THR A 204 -1.45 18.75 -5.88
C THR A 204 -1.59 17.35 -6.48
N PHE A 205 -0.84 16.41 -5.92
CA PHE A 205 -0.78 15.05 -6.42
C PHE A 205 -1.48 14.11 -5.45
N GLY A 206 -2.25 13.17 -5.99
CA GLY A 206 -2.96 12.13 -5.25
C GLY A 206 -2.25 10.79 -5.34
N THR A 207 -3.03 9.72 -5.25
CA THR A 207 -2.52 8.35 -5.30
C THR A 207 -2.09 7.94 -6.72
N ILE A 208 -1.48 6.76 -6.86
CA ILE A 208 -1.41 6.01 -8.11
C ILE A 208 -2.81 5.62 -8.57
N LYS A 209 -3.08 5.75 -9.88
CA LYS A 209 -4.38 5.41 -10.48
C LYS A 209 -4.61 3.91 -10.60
N ASN A 210 -3.57 3.15 -10.94
CA ASN A 210 -3.66 1.70 -11.07
C ASN A 210 -2.85 1.00 -9.95
N LYS A 211 -3.38 1.04 -8.72
CA LYS A 211 -2.76 0.43 -7.54
C LYS A 211 -2.46 -1.06 -7.74
N ARG A 212 -3.41 -1.79 -8.37
CA ARG A 212 -3.26 -3.22 -8.63
C ARG A 212 -2.07 -3.51 -9.54
N MET A 213 -1.95 -2.80 -10.66
CA MET A 213 -0.80 -2.96 -11.56
C MET A 213 0.53 -2.74 -10.85
N LEU A 214 0.65 -1.69 -10.03
CA LEU A 214 1.89 -1.45 -9.29
C LEU A 214 2.18 -2.61 -8.32
N SER A 215 1.19 -3.06 -7.54
CA SER A 215 1.37 -4.16 -6.61
C SER A 215 1.83 -5.46 -7.31
N GLU A 216 1.29 -5.74 -8.50
CA GLU A 216 1.71 -6.89 -9.32
C GLU A 216 3.12 -6.73 -9.88
N ILE A 217 3.53 -5.52 -10.26
CA ILE A 217 4.91 -5.23 -10.68
C ILE A 217 5.87 -5.49 -9.51
N VAL A 218 5.56 -4.95 -8.34
CA VAL A 218 6.36 -5.14 -7.12
C VAL A 218 6.46 -6.63 -6.79
N ALA A 219 5.35 -7.36 -6.75
CA ALA A 219 5.37 -8.78 -6.41
C ALA A 219 6.14 -9.67 -7.41
N LYS A 220 6.24 -9.26 -8.69
CA LYS A 220 7.01 -9.97 -9.72
C LYS A 220 8.51 -9.76 -9.59
N LYS A 221 8.93 -8.63 -9.01
CA LYS A 221 10.34 -8.30 -8.86
C LYS A 221 10.85 -9.02 -7.62
N ASN A 222 11.78 -9.94 -7.83
CA ASN A 222 12.38 -10.70 -6.74
C ASN A 222 13.47 -9.81 -6.09
N PHE A 223 13.10 -8.98 -5.12
CA PHE A 223 14.03 -8.04 -4.48
C PHE A 223 15.03 -8.70 -3.51
N LEU A 224 14.95 -10.03 -3.37
CA LEU A 224 15.56 -10.82 -2.31
C LEU A 224 17.02 -11.22 -2.60
N GLU A 225 17.53 -10.95 -3.80
CA GLU A 225 18.93 -11.23 -4.18
C GLU A 225 19.88 -10.04 -3.94
N LYS A 226 19.39 -8.89 -3.49
CA LYS A 226 20.16 -7.63 -3.43
C LYS A 226 20.58 -7.18 -2.02
N TYR A 227 20.34 -7.98 -0.97
CA TYR A 227 20.69 -7.64 0.42
C TYR A 227 21.56 -8.71 1.08
#